data_AF-A0A1C3EP34-F1
#
_entry.id   AF-A0A1C3EP34-F1
#
_cell.length_a   1.000
_cell.length_b   1.000
_cell.length_c   1.000
_cell.angle_alpha   90.00
_cell.angle_beta   90.00
_cell.angle_gamma   90.00
#
_symmetry.space_group_name_H-M   'P 1'
#
loop_
_entity.id
_entity.type
_entity.pdbx_description
1 polymer ?
#
loop_
_entity_poly.entity_id
_entity_poly.type
_entity_poly.pdbx_seq_one_letter_code
_entity_poly.pdbx_strand_id
1 'polypeptide(L)'
;MMQDSAAFLMCARLPISVTSGGLPIDEPYFAVRKLWEQVAMLIEHVESLALRPKEAAKALGIGARTLWAMTSPRGPIPCVRIGTGKRQTVLYPKADIQTWLSREAEMAKGAANAR
;
A
#
# COMPACT_ATOMS: atom_id res chain seq x y z
N MET A 1 69.87 3.35 -17.90
CA MET A 1 68.76 3.59 -16.93
C MET A 1 67.55 4.00 -17.77
N MET A 2 66.80 3.15 -18.48
CA MET A 2 66.24 1.82 -18.17
C MET A 2 65.44 1.79 -16.87
N GLN A 3 64.17 2.20 -17.00
CA GLN A 3 62.94 1.47 -16.62
C GLN A 3 61.80 2.24 -17.33
N ASP A 4 61.27 1.74 -18.45
CA ASP A 4 60.20 0.74 -18.55
C ASP A 4 58.89 1.20 -17.89
N SER A 5 57.70 0.98 -18.41
CA SER A 5 57.14 0.55 -19.69
C SER A 5 55.64 0.41 -19.37
N ALA A 6 54.80 0.89 -20.27
CA ALA A 6 53.45 0.40 -20.56
C ALA A 6 52.49 0.02 -19.41
N ALA A 7 51.36 0.72 -19.40
CA ALA A 7 50.02 0.12 -19.36
C ALA A 7 49.79 -1.00 -18.33
N PHE A 8 49.36 -0.62 -17.12
CA PHE A 8 48.53 -1.51 -16.31
C PHE A 8 47.12 -0.92 -16.19
N LEU A 9 46.33 -1.25 -17.21
CA LEU A 9 44.88 -1.39 -17.14
C LEU A 9 44.51 -2.00 -15.79
N MET A 10 43.92 -1.19 -14.90
CA MET A 10 43.25 -1.74 -13.72
C MET A 10 41.97 -2.41 -14.21
N CYS A 11 42.13 -3.69 -14.52
CA CYS A 11 41.13 -4.59 -15.03
C CYS A 11 39.98 -4.70 -14.01
N ALA A 12 38.79 -4.30 -14.45
CA ALA A 12 37.54 -4.51 -13.76
C ALA A 12 37.41 -5.99 -13.35
N ARG A 13 37.46 -6.25 -12.03
CA ARG A 13 37.20 -7.57 -11.45
C ARG A 13 35.69 -7.76 -11.30
N LEU A 14 34.99 -7.80 -12.42
CA LEU A 14 33.64 -8.38 -12.48
C LEU A 14 33.79 -9.90 -12.32
N PRO A 15 33.19 -10.55 -11.30
CA PRO A 15 33.05 -11.99 -11.32
C PRO A 15 31.80 -12.32 -12.14
N ILE A 16 31.92 -12.34 -13.47
CA ILE A 16 30.89 -12.94 -14.32
C ILE A 16 31.39 -14.34 -14.67
N SER A 17 31.17 -15.28 -13.76
CA SER A 17 31.16 -16.69 -14.10
C SER A 17 29.86 -16.95 -14.88
N VAL A 18 29.97 -16.89 -16.21
CA VAL A 18 28.95 -17.35 -17.15
C VAL A 18 28.87 -18.88 -17.02
N THR A 19 27.94 -19.35 -16.20
CA THR A 19 27.53 -20.76 -16.20
C THR A 19 26.49 -20.94 -17.29
N SER A 20 26.89 -21.56 -18.38
CA SER A 20 26.03 -22.04 -19.45
C SER A 20 25.10 -23.13 -18.91
N GLY A 21 23.87 -22.77 -18.53
CA GLY A 21 22.86 -23.73 -18.12
C GLY A 21 21.51 -23.07 -17.85
N GLY A 22 20.63 -23.09 -18.85
CA GLY A 22 19.22 -22.71 -18.74
C GLY A 22 18.99 -21.20 -18.66
N LEU A 23 18.37 -20.63 -19.68
CA LEU A 23 17.83 -19.26 -19.63
C LEU A 23 16.79 -19.14 -18.49
N PRO A 24 17.03 -18.32 -17.45
CA PRO A 24 16.00 -17.92 -16.51
C PRO A 24 15.35 -16.65 -17.05
N ILE A 25 14.11 -16.76 -17.50
CA ILE A 25 13.27 -15.64 -17.99
C ILE A 25 12.80 -14.69 -16.87
N ASP A 26 13.35 -14.82 -15.65
CA ASP A 26 12.83 -14.18 -14.43
C ASP A 26 13.69 -13.00 -13.93
N GLU A 27 14.91 -12.82 -14.44
CA GLU A 27 15.86 -11.82 -13.95
C GLU A 27 15.53 -10.33 -14.29
N PRO A 28 14.97 -9.96 -15.48
CA PRO A 28 14.67 -8.55 -15.75
C PRO A 28 13.48 -8.04 -14.93
N TYR A 29 12.63 -8.92 -14.40
CA TYR A 29 11.45 -8.54 -13.64
C TYR A 29 11.80 -8.03 -12.24
N PHE A 30 12.82 -8.60 -11.60
CA PHE A 30 13.21 -8.23 -10.24
C PHE A 30 13.87 -6.84 -10.22
N ALA A 31 14.73 -6.54 -11.20
CA ALA A 31 15.35 -5.23 -11.34
C ALA A 31 14.30 -4.14 -11.61
N VAL A 32 13.34 -4.40 -12.52
CA VAL A 32 12.24 -3.47 -12.82
C VAL A 32 11.32 -3.29 -11.61
N ARG A 33 11.02 -4.34 -10.85
CA ARG A 33 10.22 -4.27 -9.61
C ARG A 33 10.90 -3.45 -8.53
N LYS A 34 12.20 -3.65 -8.30
CA LYS A 34 12.98 -2.89 -7.32
C LYS A 34 13.08 -1.41 -7.70
N LEU A 35 13.22 -1.13 -9.00
CA LEU A 35 13.21 0.24 -9.52
C LEU A 35 11.83 0.88 -9.36
N TRP A 36 10.75 0.11 -9.52
CA TRP A 36 9.40 0.60 -9.31
C TRP A 36 9.06 0.83 -7.84
N GLU A 37 9.59 0.01 -6.92
CA GLU A 37 9.52 0.26 -5.47
C GLU A 37 10.26 1.54 -5.08
N GLN A 38 11.44 1.81 -5.66
CA GLN A 38 12.17 3.08 -5.45
C GLN A 38 11.44 4.28 -6.04
N VAL A 39 10.89 4.16 -7.26
CA VAL A 39 10.10 5.23 -7.88
C VAL A 39 8.78 5.45 -7.14
N ALA A 40 8.14 4.42 -6.61
CA ALA A 40 6.93 4.53 -5.81
C ALA A 40 7.16 5.30 -4.50
N MET A 41 8.38 5.27 -3.94
CA MET A 41 8.76 6.11 -2.79
C MET A 41 9.08 7.56 -3.16
N LEU A 42 9.38 7.86 -4.42
CA LEU A 42 9.66 9.22 -4.90
C LEU A 42 8.42 9.99 -5.35
N ILE A 43 7.28 9.30 -5.47
CA ILE A 43 5.98 9.93 -5.73
C ILE A 43 5.40 10.28 -4.36
N GLU A 44 5.30 11.57 -4.04
CA GLU A 44 4.57 12.03 -2.85
C GLU A 44 3.18 11.38 -2.84
N HIS A 45 2.94 10.53 -1.84
CA HIS A 45 1.66 9.89 -1.66
C HIS A 45 0.68 10.93 -1.12
N VAL A 46 -0.08 11.58 -2.02
CA VAL A 46 -1.17 12.48 -1.61
C VAL A 46 -2.19 11.65 -0.85
N GLU A 47 -2.12 11.72 0.47
CA GLU A 47 -2.96 10.90 1.32
C GLU A 47 -4.41 11.35 1.18
N SER A 48 -5.22 10.48 0.57
CA SER A 48 -6.63 10.79 0.34
C SER A 48 -7.36 10.92 1.67
N LEU A 49 -7.95 12.11 1.91
CA LEU A 49 -8.70 12.43 3.14
C LEU A 49 -9.92 11.51 3.34
N ALA A 50 -10.51 11.03 2.25
CA ALA A 50 -11.64 10.12 2.26
C ALA A 50 -11.39 8.89 1.38
N LEU A 51 -11.74 7.72 1.91
CA LEU A 51 -11.59 6.43 1.27
C LEU A 51 -12.81 6.10 0.42
N ARG A 52 -12.56 5.48 -0.74
CA ARG A 52 -13.62 4.79 -1.50
C ARG A 52 -14.04 3.51 -0.77
N PRO A 53 -15.25 2.97 -1.03
CA PRO A 53 -15.76 1.80 -0.30
C PRO A 53 -14.84 0.57 -0.32
N LYS A 54 -14.15 0.32 -1.45
CA LYS A 54 -13.19 -0.80 -1.55
C LYS A 54 -11.97 -0.60 -0.65
N GLU A 55 -11.47 0.63 -0.59
CA GLU A 55 -10.29 0.96 0.22
C GLU A 55 -10.65 1.04 1.71
N ALA A 56 -11.82 1.57 2.05
CA ALA A 56 -12.34 1.54 3.42
C ALA A 56 -12.51 0.10 3.93
N ALA A 57 -13.04 -0.81 3.09
CA ALA A 57 -13.17 -2.22 3.44
C ALA A 57 -11.81 -2.87 3.73
N LYS A 58 -10.79 -2.61 2.89
CA LYS A 58 -9.42 -3.07 3.12
C LYS A 58 -8.82 -2.50 4.40
N ALA A 59 -8.97 -1.19 4.64
CA ALA A 59 -8.44 -0.52 5.82
C ALA A 59 -9.04 -1.07 7.13
N LEU A 60 -10.30 -1.49 7.08
CA LEU A 60 -11.00 -2.11 8.21
C LEU A 60 -10.81 -3.63 8.30
N GLY A 61 -10.19 -4.27 7.31
CA GLY A 61 -10.04 -5.73 7.26
C GLY A 61 -11.36 -6.49 7.05
N ILE A 62 -12.41 -5.83 6.53
CA ILE A 62 -13.73 -6.43 6.32
C ILE A 62 -14.08 -6.54 4.83
N GLY A 63 -15.02 -7.42 4.50
CA GLY A 63 -15.57 -7.51 3.14
C GLY A 63 -16.41 -6.29 2.78
N ALA A 64 -16.38 -5.87 1.50
CA ALA A 64 -17.17 -4.74 1.02
C ALA A 64 -18.69 -4.92 1.28
N ARG A 65 -19.21 -6.15 1.13
CA ARG A 65 -20.63 -6.44 1.43
C ARG A 65 -20.98 -6.18 2.89
N THR A 66 -20.09 -6.57 3.82
CA THR A 66 -20.26 -6.35 5.25
C THR A 66 -20.18 -4.87 5.58
N LEU A 67 -19.23 -4.15 5.00
CA LEU A 67 -19.13 -2.69 5.13
C LEU A 67 -20.46 -2.04 4.74
N TRP A 68 -20.98 -2.33 3.54
CA TRP A 68 -22.24 -1.75 3.06
C TRP A 68 -23.45 -2.07 3.94
N ALA A 69 -23.49 -3.25 4.57
CA ALA A 69 -24.55 -3.61 5.50
C ALA A 69 -24.52 -2.77 6.80
N MET A 70 -23.32 -2.33 7.20
CA MET A 70 -23.08 -1.51 8.40
C MET A 70 -23.03 0.00 8.11
N THR A 71 -23.24 0.40 6.86
CA THR A 71 -23.28 1.80 6.44
C THR A 71 -24.71 2.35 6.45
N SER A 72 -24.88 3.61 6.88
CA SER A 72 -26.14 4.36 6.95
C SER A 72 -27.04 4.25 5.69
N PRO A 73 -28.37 4.08 5.82
CA PRO A 73 -29.24 4.59 6.90
C PRO A 73 -29.45 3.68 8.13
N ARG A 74 -29.02 2.42 8.12
CA ARG A 74 -29.26 1.46 9.22
C ARG A 74 -27.98 0.95 9.89
N GLY A 75 -26.93 1.75 9.87
CA GLY A 75 -25.61 1.30 10.32
C GLY A 75 -24.81 2.36 11.08
N PRO A 76 -23.93 1.94 12.00
CA PRO A 76 -23.16 2.83 12.86
C PRO A 76 -21.98 3.51 12.15
N ILE A 77 -21.58 3.03 10.98
CA ILE A 77 -20.38 3.53 10.29
C ILE A 77 -20.68 4.88 9.61
N PRO A 78 -19.90 5.94 9.90
CA PRO A 78 -20.08 7.25 9.30
C PRO A 78 -19.73 7.23 7.81
N CYS A 79 -20.63 7.75 6.97
CA CYS A 79 -20.43 7.85 5.53
C CYS A 79 -20.95 9.17 4.98
N VAL A 80 -20.25 9.69 3.97
CA VAL A 80 -20.64 10.90 3.24
C VAL A 80 -21.02 10.51 1.82
N ARG A 81 -22.20 10.92 1.37
CA ARG A 81 -22.65 10.76 -0.01
C ARG A 81 -22.45 12.08 -0.73
N ILE A 82 -21.53 12.12 -1.70
CA ILE A 82 -21.26 13.31 -2.52
C ILE A 82 -21.85 13.10 -3.91
N GLY A 83 -22.64 14.07 -4.39
CA GLY A 83 -23.23 14.09 -5.72
C GLY A 83 -24.76 14.21 -5.72
N THR A 84 -25.32 14.64 -6.85
CA THR A 84 -26.76 14.81 -7.05
C THR A 84 -27.33 13.68 -7.92
N GLY A 85 -28.53 13.20 -7.54
CA GLY A 85 -29.27 12.18 -8.30
C GLY A 85 -28.64 10.79 -8.28
N LYS A 86 -28.53 10.14 -9.45
CA LYS A 86 -28.09 8.74 -9.59
C LYS A 86 -26.57 8.54 -9.45
N ARG A 87 -25.75 9.60 -9.58
CA ARG A 87 -24.28 9.53 -9.51
C ARG A 87 -23.74 9.90 -8.13
N GLN A 88 -24.35 9.37 -7.08
CA GLN A 88 -23.85 9.56 -5.71
C GLN A 88 -22.64 8.67 -5.45
N THR A 89 -21.54 9.28 -5.03
CA THR A 89 -20.35 8.57 -4.57
C THR A 89 -20.37 8.52 -3.05
N VAL A 90 -20.30 7.31 -2.51
CA VAL A 90 -20.12 7.09 -1.07
C VAL A 90 -18.63 7.20 -0.76
N LEU A 91 -18.29 8.07 0.18
CA LEU A 91 -16.95 8.29 0.69
C LEU A 91 -16.94 8.10 2.20
N TYR A 92 -15.82 7.58 2.70
CA TYR A 92 -15.60 7.34 4.12
C TYR A 92 -14.40 8.19 4.59
N PRO A 93 -14.63 9.28 5.33
CA PRO A 93 -13.55 10.08 5.90
C PRO A 93 -12.71 9.26 6.88
N LYS A 94 -11.38 9.33 6.78
CA LYS A 94 -10.49 8.54 7.65
C LYS A 94 -10.64 8.91 9.13
N ALA A 95 -10.76 10.21 9.43
CA ALA A 95 -10.89 10.72 10.79
C ALA A 95 -12.15 10.20 11.50
N ASP A 96 -13.27 10.12 10.77
CA ASP A 96 -14.54 9.64 11.32
C ASP A 96 -14.49 8.14 11.59
N ILE A 97 -13.90 7.36 10.67
CA ILE A 97 -13.70 5.91 10.87
C ILE A 97 -12.82 5.65 12.10
N GLN A 98 -11.72 6.40 12.25
CA GLN A 98 -10.81 6.24 13.38
C GLN A 98 -11.50 6.60 14.70
N THR A 99 -12.28 7.68 14.71
CA THR A 99 -13.08 8.08 15.88
C THR A 99 -14.11 7.02 16.24
N TRP A 100 -14.78 6.44 15.24
CA TRP A 100 -15.74 5.37 15.44
C TRP A 100 -15.07 4.11 16.03
N LEU A 101 -13.93 3.67 15.50
CA LEU A 101 -13.18 2.53 16.05
C LEU A 101 -12.78 2.73 17.51
N SER A 102 -12.31 3.93 17.86
CA SER A 102 -11.97 4.26 19.25
C SER A 102 -13.19 4.14 20.16
N ARG A 103 -14.37 4.59 19.72
CA ARG A 103 -15.62 4.46 20.50
C ARG A 103 -16.03 3.01 20.69
N GLU A 104 -16.01 2.20 19.63
CA GLU A 104 -16.34 0.77 19.71
C GLU A 104 -15.37 0.02 20.64
N ALA A 105 -14.07 0.35 20.58
CA ALA A 105 -13.07 -0.24 21.46
C ALA A 105 -13.31 0.11 22.93
N GLU A 106 -13.66 1.35 23.26
CA GLU A 106 -14.00 1.75 24.63
C GLU A 106 -15.29 1.08 25.13
N MET A 107 -16.30 0.94 24.28
CA MET A 107 -17.51 0.19 24.63
C MET A 107 -17.23 -1.28 24.92
N ALA A 108 -16.37 -1.92 24.11
CA ALA A 108 -15.96 -3.31 24.31
C ALA A 108 -15.18 -3.50 25.62
N LYS A 109 -14.27 -2.57 25.96
CA LYS A 109 -13.55 -2.59 27.24
C LYS A 109 -14.48 -2.39 28.44
N GLY A 110 -15.42 -1.44 28.35
CA GLY A 110 -16.41 -1.19 29.40
C GLY A 110 -17.29 -2.41 29.69
N ALA A 111 -17.67 -3.16 28.66
CA ALA A 111 -18.44 -4.40 28.81
C ALA A 111 -17.60 -5.55 29.40
N ALA A 112 -16.29 -5.59 29.12
CA ALA A 112 -15.39 -6.60 29.67
C ALA A 112 -15.09 -6.37 31.17
N ASN A 113 -14.96 -5.12 31.61
CA ASN A 113 -14.73 -4.77 33.01
C ASN A 113 -15.97 -4.88 33.91
N ALA A 114 -17.17 -5.01 33.32
CA ALA A 114 -18.42 -5.18 34.03
C ALA A 114 -18.82 -6.66 34.25
N ARG A 115 -18.03 -7.61 33.72
CA ARG A 115 -18.15 -9.05 33.96
C ARG A 115 -17.12 -9.51 34.98
#